data_AF-A0A5K0YQ39-F1
#
_entry.id   AF-A0A5K0YQ39-F1
#
_cell.length_a   1.000
_cell.length_b   1.000
_cell.length_c   1.000
_cell.angle_alpha   90.00
_cell.angle_beta   90.00
_cell.angle_gamma   90.00
#
_symmetry.space_group_name_H-M   'P 1'
#
loop_
_entity.id
_entity.type
_entity.pdbx_description
1 polymer ?
#
loop_
_entity_poly.entity_id
_entity_poly.type
_entity_poly.pdbx_seq_one_letter_code
_entity_poly.pdbx_strand_id
1 'polypeptide(L)' 'VWDREKIVIIPDHYIFTNDERANRNVDILRDFCLEQNIKYFYDITDRGNFQANFLIQF' A
#
# COMPACT_ATOMS: atom_id res chain seq x y z
N VAL A 1 -13.42 1.57 -8.13
CA VAL A 1 -12.94 2.96 -7.91
C VAL A 1 -13.49 3.86 -9.02
N TRP A 2 -13.92 5.11 -8.76
CA TRP A 2 -14.51 5.97 -9.80
C TRP A 2 -13.47 6.84 -10.53
N ASP A 3 -12.44 7.30 -9.83
CA ASP A 3 -11.32 8.07 -10.39
C ASP A 3 -10.04 7.73 -9.63
N ARG A 4 -9.22 6.86 -10.22
CA ARG A 4 -8.00 6.32 -9.58
C ARG A 4 -6.87 7.35 -9.44
N GLU A 5 -6.95 8.48 -10.15
CA GLU A 5 -5.97 9.56 -10.04
C GLU A 5 -6.34 10.56 -8.94
N LYS A 6 -7.51 10.43 -8.33
CA LYS A 6 -7.94 11.27 -7.20
C LYS A 6 -7.89 10.55 -5.85
N ILE A 7 -7.36 9.33 -5.83
CA ILE A 7 -7.25 8.53 -4.62
C ILE A 7 -5.77 8.40 -4.25
N VAL A 8 -5.45 8.76 -3.00
CA VAL A 8 -4.12 8.61 -2.39
C VAL A 8 -4.26 7.68 -1.20
N ILE A 9 -3.43 6.64 -1.14
CA ILE A 9 -3.45 5.63 -0.08
C ILE A 9 -2.05 5.51 0.52
N ILE A 10 -1.97 5.64 1.85
CA ILE A 10 -0.75 5.52 2.64
C ILE A 10 -1.06 4.65 3.86
N PRO A 11 -0.57 3.40 3.93
CA PRO A 11 -0.63 2.62 5.15
C PRO A 11 0.49 3.08 6.10
N ASP A 12 0.15 3.94 7.06
CA ASP A 12 1.09 4.47 8.06
C ASP A 12 0.95 3.78 9.43
N HIS A 13 -0.25 3.27 9.75
CA HIS A 13 -0.52 2.60 11.01
C HIS A 13 -0.30 1.08 10.91
N TYR A 14 0.32 0.51 11.94
CA TYR A 14 0.51 -0.93 12.13
C TYR A 14 1.36 -1.64 11.06
N ILE A 15 2.06 -0.94 10.18
CA ILE A 15 2.97 -1.52 9.18
C ILE A 15 4.18 -2.26 9.76
N PHE A 16 4.58 -1.93 11.00
CA PHE A 16 5.73 -2.56 11.70
C PHE A 16 5.32 -3.47 12.85
N THR A 17 4.05 -3.83 12.96
CA THR A 17 3.61 -4.72 14.02
C THR A 17 3.86 -6.19 13.68
N ASN A 18 4.10 -7.00 14.71
CA ASN A 18 4.10 -8.46 14.60
C ASN A 18 2.69 -9.06 14.65
N ASP A 19 1.64 -8.24 14.84
CA ASP A 19 0.26 -8.71 14.76
C ASP A 19 -0.10 -9.12 13.32
N GLU A 20 -0.32 -10.41 13.11
CA GLU A 20 -0.71 -11.01 11.84
C GLU A 20 -2.02 -10.41 11.28
N ARG A 21 -2.95 -10.01 12.15
CA ARG A 21 -4.23 -9.42 11.72
C ARG A 21 -4.04 -8.05 11.10
N ALA A 22 -3.12 -7.26 11.62
CA ALA A 22 -2.78 -5.97 11.05
C ALA A 22 -2.03 -6.14 9.72
N ASN A 23 -1.09 -7.08 9.64
CA ASN A 23 -0.41 -7.40 8.38
C ASN A 23 -1.41 -7.84 7.29
N ARG A 24 -2.40 -8.68 7.64
CA ARG A 24 -3.48 -9.07 6.73
C ARG A 24 -4.26 -7.89 6.14
N ASN A 25 -4.52 -6.84 6.93
CA ASN A 25 -5.21 -5.66 6.44
C ASN A 25 -4.37 -4.89 5.42
N VAL A 26 -3.04 -4.84 5.62
CA VAL A 26 -2.11 -4.22 4.67
C VAL A 26 -2.07 -5.03 3.37
N ASP A 27 -2.06 -6.35 3.45
CA ASP A 27 -2.05 -7.23 2.27
C ASP A 27 -3.34 -7.07 1.44
N ILE A 28 -4.50 -7.05 2.08
CA ILE A 28 -5.78 -6.77 1.40
C ILE A 28 -5.76 -5.39 0.73
N LEU A 29 -5.16 -4.39 1.39
CA LEU A 29 -5.04 -3.04 0.82
C LEU A 29 -4.13 -3.00 -0.41
N ARG A 30 -3.03 -3.77 -0.39
CA ARG A 30 -2.12 -3.93 -1.55
C ARG A 30 -2.84 -4.55 -2.73
N ASP A 31 -3.54 -5.66 -2.49
CA ASP A 31 -4.31 -6.35 -3.54
C ASP A 31 -5.35 -5.41 -4.16
N PHE A 32 -6.09 -4.68 -3.33
CA PHE A 32 -7.04 -3.67 -3.81
C PHE A 32 -6.37 -2.57 -4.65
N CYS A 33 -5.23 -2.03 -4.20
CA CYS A 33 -4.54 -0.98 -4.93
C CYS A 33 -4.01 -1.47 -6.29
N LEU A 34 -3.54 -2.71 -6.36
CA LEU A 34 -3.10 -3.36 -7.60
C LEU A 34 -4.29 -3.61 -8.54
N GLU A 35 -5.37 -4.24 -8.05
CA GLU A 35 -6.57 -4.53 -8.83
C GLU A 35 -7.22 -3.28 -9.42
N GLN A 36 -7.26 -2.18 -8.65
CA GLN A 36 -7.84 -0.92 -9.08
C GLN A 36 -6.84 -0.01 -9.82
N ASN A 37 -5.58 -0.42 -9.94
CA ASN A 37 -4.48 0.33 -10.53
C ASN A 37 -4.39 1.76 -9.93
N ILE A 38 -4.38 1.85 -8.60
CA ILE A 38 -4.29 3.13 -7.88
C ILE A 38 -2.90 3.72 -8.11
N LYS A 39 -2.88 4.91 -8.72
CA LYS A 39 -1.63 5.60 -9.11
C LYS A 39 -0.81 6.06 -7.90
N TYR A 40 -1.48 6.50 -6.84
CA TYR A 40 -0.85 7.10 -5.67
C TYR A 40 -0.99 6.18 -4.45
N PHE A 41 -0.48 4.96 -4.59
CA PHE A 41 -0.33 4.02 -3.48
C PHE A 41 1.12 4.01 -3.01
N TYR A 42 1.35 4.43 -1.77
CA TYR A 42 2.69 4.56 -1.16
C TYR A 42 2.91 3.45 -0.15
N ASP A 43 3.37 2.30 -0.64
CA ASP A 43 3.63 1.14 0.20
C ASP A 43 5.05 1.15 0.78
N ILE A 44 5.17 0.63 1.99
CA ILE A 44 6.44 0.41 2.68
C ILE A 44 6.68 -1.09 2.68
N THR A 45 7.39 -1.55 1.64
CA THR A 45 7.77 -2.95 1.45
C THR A 45 9.09 -3.31 2.14
N ASP A 46 9.96 -2.33 2.34
CA ASP A 46 11.25 -2.50 3.02
C ASP A 46 11.18 -1.94 4.45
N ARG A 47 11.21 -2.85 5.44
CA ARG A 47 11.21 -2.50 6.87
C ARG A 47 12.57 -2.00 7.37
N GLY A 48 13.64 -2.16 6.58
CA GLY A 48 15.01 -1.72 6.89
C GLY A 48 15.42 -0.42 6.20
N ASN A 49 14.70 0.01 5.16
CA ASN A 49 14.98 1.23 4.41
C ASN A 49 13.68 1.93 4.02
N PHE A 50 13.36 3.01 4.74
CA PHE A 50 12.16 3.82 4.54
C PHE A 50 12.24 4.57 3.20
N GLN A 51 11.87 3.92 2.11
CA GLN A 51 11.64 4.59 0.82
C GLN A 51 10.24 4.22 0.35
N ALA A 52 9.43 5.25 0.08
CA ALA A 52 8.11 5.05 -0.51
C ALA A 52 8.33 4.53 -1.94
N ASN A 53 8.01 3.26 -2.16
CA ASN A 53 8.17 2.64 -3.47
C ASN A 53 6.97 3.00 -4.34
N PHE A 54 7.22 3.68 -5.47
CA PHE A 54 6.21 3.86 -6.50
C PHE A 54 6.04 2.52 -7.23
N LEU A 55 4.91 1.84 -7.01
CA LEU A 55 4.51 0.70 -7.86
C LEU A 55 4.06 1.26 -9.22
N ILE A 56 5.01 1.59 -10.08
CA ILE A 56 4.76 1.80 -11.51
C ILE A 56 5.17 0.49 -12.19
N GLN A 57 4.21 -0.41 -12.38
CA GLN A 57 4.36 -1.46 -13.39
C GLN A 57 4.16 -0.79 -14.77
N PHE A 58 5.23 -0.75 -15.56
CA PHE A 58 5.15 -0.55 -17.01
C PHE A 58 4.73 -1.86 -17.68
#